data_AF-A0A7H8XQC0-F1
#
_entry.id   AF-A0A7H8XQC0-F1
#
_cell.length_a   1.000
_cell.length_b   1.000
_cell.length_c   1.000
_cell.angle_alpha   90.00
_cell.angle_beta   90.00
_cell.angle_gamma   90.00
#
_symmetry.space_group_name_H-M   'P 1'
#
loop_
_entity.id
_entity.type
_entity.pdbx_description
1 polymer ?
#
loop_
_entity_poly.entity_id
_entity_poly.type
_entity_poly.pdbx_seq_one_letter_code
_entity_poly.pdbx_strand_id
1 'polypeptide(L)'
;MSISTPGGPERRPTVVTTGKKPAAGRPAPGAKAGAGKSTGDAPRPSAGGKGKGPRKPIAPVKVSQGRSWGPIALFTAVGVLAVAIIGFGAWATFQGSKPWEDRAADISGIVNFRKTDPDLVKGSNHQQGSIKYAQAPPVAGPHNATWQNCMGDVYDAPIANEHAVHSLEHGAVWITYRPDLPADQVTKLKERVQGQEKLMLSPYEGLDKPISLQAWGYQLKVDNADDSRIDEFIKTLRVNASIEGPTANCGQPGITATGTTPRDGAAMPTQ
;
A
#
# COMPACT_ATOMS: atom_id res chain seq x y z
N MET A 1 -11.70 23.42 -51.79
CA MET A 1 -10.29 23.05 -52.06
C MET A 1 -9.89 22.02 -51.04
N SER A 2 -9.74 20.78 -51.48
CA SER A 2 -9.38 19.62 -50.66
C SER A 2 -7.87 19.45 -50.68
N ILE A 3 -7.22 19.30 -49.52
CA ILE A 3 -5.87 18.75 -49.42
C ILE A 3 -5.89 17.65 -48.35
N SER A 4 -5.74 16.43 -48.84
CA SER A 4 -5.49 15.20 -48.09
C SER A 4 -4.03 15.16 -47.62
N THR A 5 -3.77 14.58 -46.44
CA THR A 5 -2.42 14.16 -46.00
C THR A 5 -2.49 12.67 -45.56
N PRO A 6 -1.48 11.82 -45.84
CA PRO A 6 -1.62 10.37 -45.79
C PRO A 6 -1.37 9.77 -44.40
N GLY A 7 -2.05 8.65 -44.14
CA GLY A 7 -1.99 7.89 -42.90
C GLY A 7 -0.66 7.17 -42.66
N GLY A 8 -0.23 7.19 -41.39
CA GLY A 8 0.83 6.33 -40.85
C GLY A 8 0.26 5.03 -40.27
N PRO A 9 1.08 3.97 -40.16
CA PRO A 9 0.60 2.61 -39.89
C PRO A 9 0.11 2.39 -38.45
N GLU A 10 -1.11 1.86 -38.36
CA GLU A 10 -1.77 1.35 -37.15
C GLU A 10 -0.92 0.29 -36.44
N ARG A 11 -0.57 0.53 -35.18
CA ARG A 11 -0.12 -0.53 -34.27
C ARG A 11 -1.33 -1.14 -33.57
N ARG A 12 -1.72 -2.33 -34.04
CA ARG A 12 -2.65 -3.23 -33.34
C ARG A 12 -2.00 -3.78 -32.06
N PRO A 13 -2.69 -3.82 -30.91
CA PRO A 13 -2.24 -4.59 -29.76
C PRO A 13 -2.49 -6.09 -30.01
N THR A 14 -1.42 -6.88 -30.01
CA THR A 14 -1.51 -8.35 -30.05
C THR A 14 -1.85 -8.88 -28.67
N VAL A 15 -3.01 -9.53 -28.58
CA VAL A 15 -3.44 -10.40 -27.48
C VAL A 15 -2.45 -11.54 -27.32
N VAL A 16 -1.81 -11.66 -26.15
CA VAL A 16 -1.01 -12.83 -25.79
C VAL A 16 -1.87 -13.74 -24.92
N THR A 17 -2.30 -14.84 -25.51
CA THR A 17 -2.91 -15.98 -24.84
C THR A 17 -1.88 -16.70 -23.97
N THR A 18 -2.18 -16.88 -22.68
CA THR A 18 -1.34 -17.66 -21.75
C THR A 18 -1.60 -19.15 -21.95
N GLY A 19 -0.78 -19.76 -22.80
CA GLY A 19 -0.69 -21.20 -22.99
C GLY A 19 0.03 -21.91 -21.84
N LYS A 20 -0.67 -22.86 -21.24
CA LYS A 20 -0.21 -23.89 -20.29
C LYS A 20 1.05 -24.62 -20.80
N LYS A 21 2.10 -24.77 -19.97
CA LYS A 21 3.22 -25.69 -20.24
C LYS A 21 3.50 -26.62 -19.05
N PRO A 22 3.97 -27.86 -19.28
CA PRO A 22 4.05 -28.93 -18.30
C PRO A 22 5.44 -29.09 -17.65
N ALA A 23 5.48 -30.02 -16.69
CA ALA A 23 6.58 -30.42 -15.81
C ALA A 23 7.97 -30.54 -16.47
N ALA A 24 8.99 -30.04 -15.77
CA ALA A 24 10.39 -30.20 -16.10
C ALA A 24 11.02 -31.39 -15.36
N GLY A 25 11.66 -32.26 -16.13
CA GLY A 25 12.38 -33.44 -15.69
C GLY A 25 13.80 -33.18 -15.18
N ARG A 26 14.30 -34.22 -14.54
CA ARG A 26 15.58 -34.50 -13.89
C ARG A 26 16.80 -34.31 -14.83
N PRO A 27 17.95 -33.76 -14.35
CA PRO A 27 19.23 -33.94 -15.03
C PRO A 27 20.05 -35.09 -14.42
N ALA A 28 20.66 -35.88 -15.31
CA ALA A 28 21.70 -36.86 -15.00
C ALA A 28 23.08 -36.19 -14.85
N PRO A 29 24.01 -36.72 -14.03
CA PRO A 29 25.40 -36.28 -14.02
C PRO A 29 26.27 -37.18 -14.90
N GLY A 30 27.08 -36.54 -15.77
CA GLY A 30 28.11 -37.19 -16.59
C GLY A 30 29.54 -36.75 -16.23
N ALA A 31 30.47 -37.68 -16.44
CA ALA A 31 31.94 -37.61 -16.53
C ALA A 31 32.73 -37.27 -15.24
N LYS A 32 33.44 -38.20 -14.58
CA LYS A 32 34.67 -38.98 -14.91
C LYS A 32 35.99 -38.19 -14.99
N ALA A 33 36.88 -38.49 -14.04
CA ALA A 33 38.29 -38.89 -14.20
C ALA A 33 38.76 -39.39 -12.82
N GLY A 34 39.55 -40.45 -12.61
CA GLY A 34 40.23 -41.41 -13.46
C GLY A 34 41.24 -42.14 -12.55
N ALA A 35 41.31 -43.47 -12.63
CA ALA A 35 42.50 -44.26 -12.24
C ALA A 35 42.26 -45.72 -12.69
N GLY A 36 42.95 -46.15 -13.74
CA GLY A 36 43.30 -47.57 -13.93
C GLY A 36 44.45 -47.94 -12.98
N LYS A 37 44.87 -49.20 -12.83
CA LYS A 37 44.61 -50.43 -13.58
C LYS A 37 45.19 -51.59 -12.76
N SER A 38 44.48 -52.73 -12.76
CA SER A 38 44.94 -54.15 -12.80
C SER A 38 46.09 -54.64 -11.90
N THR A 39 46.09 -55.84 -11.32
CA THR A 39 45.88 -57.17 -11.93
C THR A 39 45.88 -58.24 -10.83
N GLY A 40 45.19 -59.36 -11.07
CA GLY A 40 45.71 -60.70 -10.78
C GLY A 40 45.30 -61.37 -9.46
N ASP A 41 44.24 -62.19 -9.54
CA ASP A 41 44.01 -63.31 -8.63
C ASP A 41 44.53 -64.61 -9.28
N ALA A 42 45.36 -65.37 -8.55
CA ALA A 42 45.41 -66.84 -8.51
C ALA A 42 46.61 -67.32 -7.65
N PRO A 43 46.61 -68.56 -7.10
CA PRO A 43 45.54 -69.27 -6.41
C PRO A 43 46.00 -69.75 -5.01
N ARG A 44 45.06 -70.35 -4.25
CA ARG A 44 45.29 -71.01 -2.94
C ARG A 44 46.48 -71.98 -2.93
N PRO A 45 47.04 -72.21 -1.74
CA PRO A 45 47.27 -73.59 -1.29
C PRO A 45 46.64 -73.89 0.08
N SER A 46 46.25 -75.15 0.21
CA SER A 46 45.87 -75.80 1.46
C SER A 46 47.12 -76.21 2.25
N ALA A 47 47.08 -76.06 3.58
CA ALA A 47 47.29 -77.12 4.57
C ALA A 47 47.97 -76.62 5.87
N GLY A 48 47.32 -76.93 6.99
CA GLY A 48 47.96 -77.47 8.20
C GLY A 48 48.85 -76.58 9.06
N GLY A 49 48.53 -76.48 10.36
CA GLY A 49 49.56 -76.23 11.39
C GLY A 49 49.13 -75.41 12.60
N LYS A 50 48.91 -76.13 13.71
CA LYS A 50 48.81 -75.71 15.12
C LYS A 50 49.60 -74.44 15.51
N GLY A 51 48.98 -73.59 16.33
CA GLY A 51 49.68 -72.57 17.12
C GLY A 51 48.74 -71.71 17.96
N LYS A 52 48.51 -72.10 19.22
CA LYS A 52 47.77 -71.34 20.24
C LYS A 52 48.56 -70.10 20.65
N GLY A 53 47.92 -68.93 20.60
CA GLY A 53 48.32 -67.71 21.31
C GLY A 53 47.11 -66.75 21.38
N PRO A 54 46.76 -66.19 22.55
CA PRO A 54 45.50 -65.46 22.69
C PRO A 54 45.59 -64.10 21.97
N ARG A 55 44.79 -63.93 20.91
CA ARG A 55 44.54 -62.60 20.34
C ARG A 55 43.75 -61.80 21.38
N LYS A 56 44.37 -60.76 21.96
CA LYS A 56 43.68 -59.83 22.87
C LYS A 56 42.42 -59.30 22.17
N PRO A 57 41.25 -59.30 22.82
CA PRO A 57 40.06 -58.72 22.22
C PRO A 57 40.31 -57.22 22.00
N ILE A 58 40.21 -56.77 20.75
CA ILE A 58 40.17 -55.34 20.45
C ILE A 58 38.84 -54.86 21.03
N ALA A 59 38.88 -54.18 22.17
CA ALA A 59 37.70 -53.58 22.76
C ALA A 59 37.11 -52.59 21.74
N PRO A 60 35.80 -52.61 21.47
CA PRO A 60 35.21 -51.62 20.59
C PRO A 60 35.46 -50.25 21.21
N VAL A 61 36.17 -49.38 20.49
CA VAL A 61 36.32 -47.97 20.88
C VAL A 61 34.91 -47.40 20.92
N LYS A 62 34.38 -47.20 22.14
CA LYS A 62 33.13 -46.48 22.35
C LYS A 62 33.40 -45.04 21.92
N VAL A 63 33.11 -44.73 20.66
CA VAL A 63 33.06 -43.35 20.19
C VAL A 63 31.80 -42.76 20.80
N SER A 64 31.93 -42.04 21.92
CA SER A 64 30.80 -41.27 22.43
C SER A 64 30.61 -40.08 21.49
N GLN A 65 29.75 -40.22 20.48
CA GLN A 65 29.31 -39.05 19.74
C GLN A 65 28.43 -38.22 20.68
N GLY A 66 29.02 -37.21 21.32
CA GLY A 66 28.28 -36.20 22.06
C GLY A 66 27.29 -35.52 21.11
N ARG A 67 26.10 -35.20 21.62
CA ARG A 67 25.06 -34.48 20.87
C ARG A 67 25.68 -33.22 20.25
N SER A 68 25.58 -33.08 18.93
CA SER A 68 26.10 -31.92 18.20
C SER A 68 25.21 -30.70 18.44
N TRP A 69 25.43 -30.02 19.56
CA TRP A 69 24.63 -28.86 19.97
C TRP A 69 24.73 -27.68 19.00
N GLY A 70 25.83 -27.51 18.28
CA GLY A 70 26.02 -26.43 17.30
C GLY A 70 24.96 -26.43 16.19
N PRO A 71 24.84 -27.51 15.39
CA PRO A 71 23.79 -27.62 14.38
C PRO A 71 22.37 -27.53 14.96
N ILE A 72 22.12 -28.14 16.13
CA ILE A 72 20.80 -28.11 16.77
C ILE A 72 20.41 -26.66 17.11
N ALA A 73 21.30 -25.92 17.78
CA ALA A 73 21.05 -24.52 18.14
C ALA A 73 20.80 -23.66 16.89
N LEU A 74 21.57 -23.88 15.81
CA LEU A 74 21.37 -23.17 14.55
C LEU A 74 20.00 -23.47 13.92
N PHE A 75 19.61 -24.74 13.78
CA PHE A 75 18.31 -25.09 13.21
C PHE A 75 17.14 -24.61 14.08
N THR A 76 17.30 -24.61 15.40
CA THR A 76 16.29 -24.02 16.31
C THR A 76 16.17 -22.51 16.11
N ALA A 77 17.30 -21.77 16.04
CA ALA A 77 17.28 -20.33 15.80
C ALA A 77 16.63 -19.98 14.45
N VAL A 78 16.99 -20.71 13.39
CA VAL A 78 16.38 -20.54 12.06
C VAL A 78 14.89 -20.89 12.09
N GLY A 79 14.50 -21.96 12.79
CA GLY A 79 13.10 -22.34 12.95
C GLY A 79 12.27 -21.27 13.66
N VAL A 80 12.79 -20.69 14.75
CA VAL A 80 12.12 -19.59 15.47
C VAL A 80 12.00 -18.35 14.59
N LEU A 81 13.06 -17.98 13.88
CA LEU A 81 13.02 -16.84 12.95
C LEU A 81 12.00 -17.06 11.83
N ALA A 82 11.96 -18.26 11.25
CA ALA A 82 11.00 -18.60 10.20
C ALA A 82 9.55 -18.52 10.73
N VAL A 83 9.27 -19.06 11.92
CA VAL A 83 7.94 -18.95 12.55
C VAL A 83 7.58 -17.49 12.83
N ALA A 84 8.52 -16.67 13.31
CA ALA A 84 8.28 -15.25 13.55
C ALA A 84 7.93 -14.49 12.25
N ILE A 85 8.66 -14.73 11.16
CA ILE A 85 8.41 -14.11 9.85
C ILE A 85 7.05 -14.54 9.30
N ILE A 86 6.74 -15.85 9.34
CA ILE A 86 5.45 -16.38 8.86
C ILE A 86 4.29 -15.83 9.72
N GLY A 87 4.46 -15.82 11.04
CA GLY A 87 3.46 -15.27 11.96
C GLY A 87 3.21 -13.78 11.72
N PHE A 88 4.26 -12.99 11.53
CA PHE A 88 4.15 -11.57 11.18
C PHE A 88 3.46 -11.38 9.82
N GLY A 89 3.82 -12.17 8.79
CA GLY A 89 3.19 -12.11 7.48
C GLY A 89 1.69 -12.45 7.53
N ALA A 90 1.30 -13.48 8.28
CA ALA A 90 -0.09 -13.85 8.49
C ALA A 90 -0.87 -12.75 9.22
N TRP A 91 -0.29 -12.18 10.29
CA TRP A 91 -0.89 -11.08 11.03
C TRP A 91 -1.06 -9.81 10.18
N ALA A 92 -0.03 -9.42 9.42
CA ALA A 92 -0.08 -8.26 8.53
C ALA A 92 -1.13 -8.43 7.42
N THR A 93 -1.25 -9.65 6.88
CA THR A 93 -2.30 -9.99 5.90
C THR A 93 -3.69 -9.88 6.50
N PHE A 94 -3.88 -10.40 7.71
CA PHE A 94 -5.16 -10.32 8.41
C PHE A 94 -5.56 -8.86 8.70
N GLN A 95 -4.61 -8.04 9.18
CA GLN A 95 -4.84 -6.61 9.40
C GLN A 95 -5.18 -5.87 8.09
N GLY A 96 -4.54 -6.23 6.98
CA GLY A 96 -4.85 -5.67 5.65
C GLY A 96 -6.20 -6.12 5.09
N SER A 97 -6.70 -7.29 5.51
CA SER A 97 -7.99 -7.85 5.07
C SER A 97 -9.21 -7.29 5.81
N LYS A 98 -9.01 -6.50 6.87
CA LYS A 98 -10.09 -5.81 7.57
C LYS A 98 -10.83 -4.86 6.62
N PRO A 99 -12.16 -4.72 6.75
CA PRO A 99 -12.92 -3.63 6.14
C PRO A 99 -12.23 -2.28 6.39
N TRP A 100 -12.27 -1.38 5.41
CA TRP A 100 -11.56 -0.10 5.54
C TRP A 100 -12.19 0.77 6.63
N GLU A 101 -13.48 0.59 6.92
CA GLU A 101 -14.20 1.27 7.99
C GLU A 101 -13.66 0.89 9.37
N ASP A 102 -13.31 -0.39 9.57
CA ASP A 102 -12.69 -0.87 10.81
C ASP A 102 -11.28 -0.32 10.95
N ARG A 103 -10.50 -0.31 9.85
CA ARG A 103 -9.18 0.33 9.83
C ARG A 103 -9.27 1.83 10.11
N ALA A 104 -10.31 2.50 9.60
CA ALA A 104 -10.53 3.92 9.87
C ALA A 104 -10.84 4.12 11.36
N ALA A 105 -11.69 3.27 11.95
CA ALA A 105 -12.02 3.34 13.38
C ALA A 105 -10.81 3.09 14.31
N ASP A 106 -9.81 2.33 13.84
CA ASP A 106 -8.55 2.10 14.56
C ASP A 106 -7.64 3.35 14.59
N ILE A 107 -7.86 4.36 13.74
CA ILE A 107 -7.08 5.62 13.72
C ILE A 107 -7.42 6.47 14.94
N SER A 108 -6.48 6.60 15.87
CA SER A 108 -6.68 7.39 17.09
C SER A 108 -7.00 8.86 16.79
N GLY A 109 -8.10 9.37 17.36
CA GLY A 109 -8.53 10.76 17.23
C GLY A 109 -9.28 11.08 15.94
N ILE A 110 -9.60 10.08 15.12
CA ILE A 110 -10.51 10.28 13.99
C ILE A 110 -11.94 10.53 14.47
N VAL A 111 -12.63 11.44 13.80
CA VAL A 111 -14.06 11.68 14.00
C VAL A 111 -14.81 11.09 12.81
N ASN A 112 -15.80 10.23 13.09
CA ASN A 112 -16.62 9.56 12.09
C ASN A 112 -18.04 10.13 12.09
N PHE A 113 -18.27 11.09 11.20
CA PHE A 113 -19.57 11.73 11.03
C PHE A 113 -20.60 10.81 10.36
N ARG A 114 -20.17 9.76 9.64
CA ARG A 114 -21.13 8.78 9.08
C ARG A 114 -21.90 8.04 10.16
N LYS A 115 -21.31 7.88 11.35
CA LYS A 115 -21.96 7.26 12.50
C LYS A 115 -22.77 8.26 13.33
N THR A 116 -22.24 9.47 13.53
CA THR A 116 -22.86 10.45 14.44
C THR A 116 -23.89 11.34 13.76
N ASP A 117 -23.79 11.53 12.44
CA ASP A 117 -24.69 12.36 11.64
C ASP A 117 -24.89 11.74 10.23
N PRO A 118 -25.74 10.70 10.12
CA PRO A 118 -26.00 10.02 8.85
C PRO A 118 -26.65 10.92 7.79
N ASP A 119 -27.35 11.99 8.21
CA ASP A 119 -28.02 12.91 7.31
C ASP A 119 -27.03 13.85 6.63
N LEU A 120 -26.00 14.31 7.35
CA LEU A 120 -24.91 15.13 6.80
C LEU A 120 -24.17 14.44 5.66
N VAL A 121 -23.98 13.13 5.75
CA VAL A 121 -23.15 12.35 4.81
C VAL A 121 -23.93 11.83 3.60
N LYS A 122 -25.19 12.22 3.44
CA LYS A 122 -25.95 11.98 2.21
C LYS A 122 -25.29 12.75 1.07
N GLY A 123 -24.82 12.01 0.05
CA GLY A 123 -24.19 12.58 -1.14
C GLY A 123 -25.18 13.31 -2.07
N SER A 124 -24.63 13.87 -3.14
CA SER A 124 -25.32 14.38 -4.32
C SER A 124 -26.26 15.58 -4.08
N ASN A 125 -26.15 16.23 -2.92
CA ASN A 125 -26.90 17.46 -2.61
C ASN A 125 -26.17 18.70 -3.17
N HIS A 126 -26.21 18.85 -4.49
CA HIS A 126 -25.57 19.96 -5.18
C HIS A 126 -26.35 21.27 -4.99
N GLN A 127 -25.66 22.33 -4.53
CA GLN A 127 -26.19 23.68 -4.32
C GLN A 127 -25.20 24.74 -4.83
N GLN A 128 -25.73 25.80 -5.42
CA GLN A 128 -24.94 26.93 -5.92
C GLN A 128 -24.66 27.96 -4.83
N GLY A 129 -23.62 28.76 -5.04
CA GLY A 129 -23.25 29.85 -4.13
C GLY A 129 -22.68 29.37 -2.78
N SER A 130 -22.60 30.30 -1.84
CA SER A 130 -21.96 30.07 -0.52
C SER A 130 -22.85 29.29 0.44
N ILE A 131 -22.28 28.26 1.06
CA ILE A 131 -22.96 27.36 1.98
C ILE A 131 -22.33 27.49 3.37
N LYS A 132 -23.17 27.52 4.41
CA LYS A 132 -22.70 27.50 5.80
C LYS A 132 -22.61 26.06 6.28
N TYR A 133 -21.43 25.67 6.74
CA TYR A 133 -21.16 24.36 7.32
C TYR A 133 -21.06 24.44 8.83
N ALA A 134 -21.45 23.35 9.52
CA ALA A 134 -21.27 23.23 10.96
C ALA A 134 -19.81 22.92 11.33
N GLN A 135 -19.10 22.19 10.47
CA GLN A 135 -17.69 21.85 10.64
C GLN A 135 -16.80 22.81 9.84
N ALA A 136 -15.64 23.14 10.42
CA ALA A 136 -14.59 23.92 9.79
C ALA A 136 -13.24 23.19 9.95
N PRO A 137 -12.66 22.63 8.87
CA PRO A 137 -13.22 22.50 7.52
C PRO A 137 -14.38 21.49 7.44
N PRO A 138 -15.29 21.61 6.46
CA PRO A 138 -16.37 20.66 6.25
C PRO A 138 -15.87 19.30 5.75
N VAL A 139 -16.63 18.26 6.07
CA VAL A 139 -16.30 16.87 5.70
C VAL A 139 -17.34 16.22 4.80
N ALA A 140 -18.52 16.80 4.67
CA ALA A 140 -19.66 16.34 3.89
C ALA A 140 -20.74 17.43 3.89
N GLY A 141 -21.88 17.14 3.29
CA GLY A 141 -23.05 18.01 3.24
C GLY A 141 -23.27 18.64 1.87
N PRO A 142 -24.19 19.61 1.76
CA PRO A 142 -24.47 20.29 0.50
C PRO A 142 -23.23 20.99 -0.05
N HIS A 143 -23.03 20.97 -1.36
CA HIS A 143 -21.79 21.48 -1.98
C HIS A 143 -22.00 21.86 -3.45
N ASN A 144 -21.02 22.51 -4.08
CA ASN A 144 -21.17 23.01 -5.45
C ASN A 144 -21.09 21.87 -6.46
N ALA A 145 -21.80 21.93 -7.59
CA ALA A 145 -21.68 20.93 -8.67
C ALA A 145 -20.30 20.92 -9.36
N THR A 146 -19.51 21.98 -9.18
CA THR A 146 -18.11 22.02 -9.63
C THR A 146 -17.20 21.54 -8.50
N TRP A 147 -16.37 20.53 -8.75
CA TRP A 147 -15.36 20.07 -7.79
C TRP A 147 -14.05 20.83 -7.91
N GLN A 148 -13.29 20.87 -6.81
CA GLN A 148 -11.90 21.32 -6.82
C GLN A 148 -11.03 20.24 -7.46
N ASN A 149 -10.12 20.60 -8.35
CA ASN A 149 -9.14 19.66 -8.90
C ASN A 149 -8.35 19.03 -7.73
N CYS A 150 -8.28 17.69 -7.70
CA CYS A 150 -7.60 16.95 -6.64
C CYS A 150 -6.69 15.85 -7.19
N MET A 151 -5.96 16.17 -8.25
CA MET A 151 -4.98 15.29 -8.89
C MET A 151 -3.59 15.43 -8.28
N GLY A 152 -3.54 15.69 -6.97
CA GLY A 152 -2.32 16.02 -6.24
C GLY A 152 -2.00 17.50 -6.26
N ASP A 153 -3.03 18.33 -6.21
CA ASP A 153 -2.92 19.78 -6.31
C ASP A 153 -2.52 20.40 -4.97
N VAL A 154 -1.55 21.32 -5.03
CA VAL A 154 -1.11 22.14 -3.90
C VAL A 154 -1.54 23.57 -4.16
N TYR A 155 -2.53 24.03 -3.40
CA TYR A 155 -3.03 25.39 -3.44
C TYR A 155 -2.28 26.26 -2.43
N ASP A 156 -1.78 27.40 -2.90
CA ASP A 156 -1.05 28.39 -2.11
C ASP A 156 -1.97 29.38 -1.36
N ALA A 157 -3.26 29.37 -1.68
CA ALA A 157 -4.31 30.15 -1.04
C ALA A 157 -5.51 29.25 -0.67
N PRO A 158 -6.38 29.71 0.24
CA PRO A 158 -7.58 28.96 0.60
C PRO A 158 -8.45 28.66 -0.62
N ILE A 159 -9.17 27.55 -0.60
CA ILE A 159 -10.15 27.16 -1.63
C ILE A 159 -11.57 27.25 -1.06
N ALA A 160 -12.56 27.32 -1.94
CA ALA A 160 -13.96 27.35 -1.51
C ALA A 160 -14.36 25.98 -0.95
N ASN A 161 -14.99 25.98 0.21
CA ASN A 161 -15.44 24.78 0.91
C ASN A 161 -16.32 23.91 0.02
N GLU A 162 -17.19 24.55 -0.75
CA GLU A 162 -18.19 23.89 -1.59
C GLU A 162 -17.54 23.09 -2.73
N HIS A 163 -16.41 23.57 -3.28
CA HIS A 163 -15.65 22.81 -4.28
C HIS A 163 -14.86 21.68 -3.64
N ALA A 164 -14.29 21.93 -2.45
CA ALA A 164 -13.54 20.94 -1.71
C ALA A 164 -14.42 19.75 -1.29
N VAL A 165 -15.62 20.02 -0.76
CA VAL A 165 -16.58 19.00 -0.31
C VAL A 165 -17.04 18.11 -1.46
N HIS A 166 -17.25 18.65 -2.66
CA HIS A 166 -17.51 17.83 -3.85
C HIS A 166 -16.35 16.86 -4.12
N SER A 167 -15.09 17.34 -4.09
CA SER A 167 -13.93 16.47 -4.27
C SER A 167 -13.88 15.38 -3.20
N LEU A 168 -14.27 15.68 -1.95
CA LEU A 168 -14.40 14.67 -0.89
C LEU A 168 -15.44 13.61 -1.25
N GLU A 169 -16.58 13.99 -1.84
CA GLU A 169 -17.62 13.05 -2.32
C GLU A 169 -17.05 12.06 -3.33
N HIS A 170 -16.16 12.55 -4.21
CA HIS A 170 -15.42 11.76 -5.18
C HIS A 170 -14.27 10.93 -4.57
N GLY A 171 -14.14 10.90 -3.24
CA GLY A 171 -13.13 10.11 -2.53
C GLY A 171 -11.78 10.82 -2.36
N ALA A 172 -11.72 12.14 -2.51
CA ALA A 172 -10.52 12.90 -2.18
C ALA A 172 -10.23 12.93 -0.68
N VAL A 173 -8.97 13.17 -0.35
CA VAL A 173 -8.56 13.69 0.95
C VAL A 173 -8.09 15.13 0.76
N TRP A 174 -8.75 16.03 1.49
CA TRP A 174 -8.32 17.42 1.61
C TRP A 174 -7.47 17.55 2.86
N ILE A 175 -6.21 17.96 2.68
CA ILE A 175 -5.33 18.31 3.77
C ILE A 175 -5.33 19.83 3.89
N THR A 176 -5.62 20.31 5.08
CA THR A 176 -5.61 21.74 5.41
C THR A 176 -4.59 22.01 6.50
N TYR A 177 -3.97 23.19 6.42
CA TYR A 177 -3.02 23.65 7.42
C TYR A 177 -3.29 25.11 7.80
N ARG A 178 -2.96 25.46 9.04
CA ARG A 178 -3.06 26.84 9.51
C ARG A 178 -2.00 27.70 8.82
N PRO A 179 -2.29 28.95 8.40
CA PRO A 179 -1.33 29.75 7.62
C PRO A 179 0.00 30.05 8.31
N ASP A 180 0.06 29.97 9.64
CA ASP A 180 1.25 30.13 10.47
C ASP A 180 2.03 28.81 10.67
N LEU A 181 1.62 27.70 10.04
CA LEU A 181 2.35 26.43 10.13
C LEU A 181 3.79 26.62 9.59
N PRO A 182 4.82 26.12 10.30
CA PRO A 182 6.21 26.24 9.86
C PRO A 182 6.43 25.72 8.43
N ALA A 183 7.26 26.42 7.66
CA ALA A 183 7.45 26.16 6.23
C ALA A 183 8.02 24.75 5.92
N ASP A 184 8.83 24.20 6.82
CA ASP A 184 9.35 22.83 6.73
C ASP A 184 8.21 21.80 6.85
N GLN A 185 7.25 22.04 7.74
CA GLN A 185 6.07 21.18 7.87
C GLN A 185 5.15 21.31 6.65
N VAL A 186 4.93 22.52 6.14
CA VAL A 186 4.18 22.72 4.90
C VAL A 186 4.85 21.96 3.75
N THR A 187 6.18 21.98 3.66
CA THR A 187 6.92 21.22 2.64
C THR A 187 6.66 19.72 2.75
N LYS A 188 6.71 19.15 3.95
CA LYS A 188 6.39 17.73 4.18
C LYS A 188 4.96 17.34 3.77
N LEU A 189 4.00 18.25 3.92
CA LEU A 189 2.63 18.03 3.45
C LEU A 189 2.55 18.10 1.91
N LYS A 190 3.24 19.07 1.30
CA LYS A 190 3.32 19.20 -0.16
C LYS A 190 3.88 17.94 -0.82
N GLU A 191 4.96 17.38 -0.27
CA GLU A 191 5.58 16.15 -0.78
C GLU A 191 4.64 14.93 -0.77
N ARG A 192 3.71 14.87 0.19
CA ARG A 192 2.69 13.80 0.25
C ARG A 192 1.59 13.97 -0.79
N VAL A 193 1.28 15.21 -1.16
CA VAL A 193 0.13 15.53 -2.01
C VAL A 193 0.53 15.65 -3.48
N GLN A 194 1.67 16.24 -3.78
CA GLN A 194 2.02 16.65 -5.13
C GLN A 194 1.98 15.47 -6.13
N GLY A 195 1.12 15.57 -7.13
CA GLY A 195 0.94 14.55 -8.18
C GLY A 195 0.28 13.25 -7.73
N GLN A 196 -0.22 13.17 -6.48
CA GLN A 196 -0.98 12.02 -5.99
C GLN A 196 -2.48 12.24 -6.22
N GLU A 197 -3.08 11.40 -7.07
CA GLU A 197 -4.51 11.42 -7.34
C GLU A 197 -5.33 11.37 -6.04
N LYS A 198 -6.48 12.05 -6.01
CA LYS A 198 -7.39 12.12 -4.85
C LYS A 198 -6.78 12.79 -3.62
N LEU A 199 -5.71 13.56 -3.78
CA LEU A 199 -5.17 14.40 -2.73
C LEU A 199 -5.18 15.86 -3.17
N MET A 200 -5.44 16.74 -2.21
CA MET A 200 -5.26 18.18 -2.36
C MET A 200 -4.85 18.83 -1.04
N LEU A 201 -4.10 19.92 -1.12
CA LEU A 201 -3.57 20.67 0.02
C LEU A 201 -3.90 22.15 -0.13
N SER A 202 -4.40 22.80 0.92
CA SER A 202 -4.55 24.26 0.96
C SER A 202 -4.38 24.82 2.37
N PRO A 203 -4.02 26.10 2.53
CA PRO A 203 -4.16 26.76 3.82
C PRO A 203 -5.65 26.90 4.19
N TYR A 204 -5.94 26.95 5.48
CA TYR A 204 -7.29 27.15 6.02
C TYR A 204 -7.23 27.98 7.31
N GLU A 205 -7.99 29.06 7.35
CA GLU A 205 -8.01 29.99 8.48
C GLU A 205 -8.82 29.44 9.67
N GLY A 206 -8.38 29.73 10.89
CA GLY A 206 -9.16 29.42 12.09
C GLY A 206 -9.19 27.94 12.49
N LEU A 207 -8.24 27.12 12.02
CA LEU A 207 -8.09 25.75 12.53
C LEU A 207 -7.70 25.75 14.01
N ASP A 208 -8.41 24.96 14.81
CA ASP A 208 -8.13 24.67 16.21
C ASP A 208 -6.85 23.83 16.41
N LYS A 209 -6.46 23.06 15.39
CA LYS A 209 -5.21 22.30 15.32
C LYS A 209 -4.38 22.74 14.11
N PRO A 210 -3.04 22.67 14.16
CA PRO A 210 -2.19 23.11 13.06
C PRO A 210 -2.50 22.47 11.70
N ILE A 211 -2.94 21.21 11.69
CA ILE A 211 -3.25 20.45 10.47
C ILE A 211 -4.58 19.70 10.67
N SER A 212 -5.43 19.71 9.66
CA SER A 212 -6.63 18.87 9.61
C SER A 212 -6.74 18.13 8.27
N LEU A 213 -7.21 16.89 8.30
CA LEU A 213 -7.48 16.07 7.13
C LEU A 213 -8.98 15.77 7.07
N GLN A 214 -9.55 15.91 5.88
CA GLN A 214 -10.96 15.65 5.60
C GLN A 214 -11.08 14.60 4.51
N ALA A 215 -11.95 13.63 4.72
CA ALA A 215 -12.49 12.72 3.71
C ALA A 215 -14.02 12.69 3.90
N TRP A 216 -14.80 12.19 2.94
CA TRP A 216 -16.27 12.25 3.04
C TRP A 216 -16.81 11.62 4.34
N GLY A 217 -17.27 12.46 5.27
CA GLY A 217 -17.77 12.08 6.59
C GLY A 217 -16.70 11.71 7.63
N TYR A 218 -15.43 12.02 7.40
CA TYR A 218 -14.33 11.74 8.33
C TYR A 218 -13.42 12.96 8.51
N GLN A 219 -12.98 13.17 9.75
CA GLN A 219 -11.98 14.20 10.07
C GLN A 219 -10.89 13.64 10.97
N LEU A 220 -9.65 14.03 10.70
CA LEU A 220 -8.53 13.86 11.62
C LEU A 220 -7.87 15.23 11.83
N LYS A 221 -7.45 15.52 13.05
CA LYS A 221 -6.70 16.72 13.39
C LYS A 221 -5.42 16.34 14.11
N VAL A 222 -4.30 16.92 13.67
CA VAL A 222 -2.96 16.59 14.18
C VAL A 222 -2.14 17.84 14.45
N ASP A 223 -1.13 17.70 15.30
CA ASP A 223 -0.31 18.82 15.77
C ASP A 223 0.89 19.10 14.87
N ASN A 224 1.33 18.13 14.06
CA ASN A 224 2.49 18.29 13.19
C ASN A 224 2.46 17.34 11.97
N ALA A 225 3.28 17.66 10.97
CA ALA A 225 3.35 16.95 9.69
C ALA A 225 4.13 15.61 9.74
N ASP A 226 4.75 15.27 10.88
CA ASP A 226 5.41 13.98 11.11
C ASP A 226 4.49 12.94 11.76
N ASP A 227 3.24 13.31 12.06
CA ASP A 227 2.26 12.42 12.67
C ASP A 227 1.90 11.28 11.72
N SER A 228 2.23 10.04 12.10
CA SER A 228 2.03 8.84 11.28
C SER A 228 0.55 8.61 10.91
N ARG A 229 -0.39 9.18 11.67
CA ARG A 229 -1.83 9.06 11.39
C ARG A 229 -2.22 9.76 10.10
N ILE A 230 -1.43 10.72 9.62
CA ILE A 230 -1.63 11.36 8.29
C ILE A 230 -1.58 10.28 7.20
N ASP A 231 -0.53 9.49 7.19
CA ASP A 231 -0.31 8.46 6.16
C ASP A 231 -1.33 7.31 6.31
N GLU A 232 -1.71 6.98 7.55
CA GLU A 232 -2.76 6.01 7.83
C GLU A 232 -4.15 6.47 7.34
N PHE A 233 -4.49 7.74 7.56
CA PHE A 233 -5.73 8.35 7.11
C PHE A 233 -5.81 8.38 5.59
N ILE A 234 -4.75 8.84 4.91
CA ILE A 234 -4.65 8.86 3.45
C ILE A 234 -4.78 7.45 2.89
N LYS A 235 -4.01 6.49 3.41
CA LYS A 235 -4.05 5.10 2.94
C LYS A 235 -5.42 4.46 3.12
N THR A 236 -6.13 4.82 4.18
CA THR A 236 -7.40 4.17 4.55
C THR A 236 -8.61 4.80 3.87
N LEU A 237 -8.65 6.12 3.74
CA LEU A 237 -9.88 6.83 3.35
C LEU A 237 -9.86 7.37 1.92
N ARG A 238 -8.68 7.67 1.36
CA ARG A 238 -8.56 8.09 -0.04
C ARG A 238 -9.18 7.01 -0.93
N VAL A 239 -10.03 7.42 -1.87
CA VAL A 239 -10.85 6.54 -2.74
C VAL A 239 -11.93 5.76 -1.98
N ASN A 240 -11.60 5.09 -0.88
CA ASN A 240 -12.54 4.22 -0.16
C ASN A 240 -13.73 4.98 0.45
N ALA A 241 -13.52 6.21 0.90
CA ALA A 241 -14.59 7.05 1.44
C ALA A 241 -15.46 7.69 0.34
N SER A 242 -15.24 7.43 -0.95
CA SER A 242 -16.09 7.95 -2.01
C SER A 242 -17.56 7.52 -1.85
N ILE A 243 -18.50 8.40 -2.18
CA ILE A 243 -19.93 8.04 -2.33
C ILE A 243 -20.26 7.70 -3.78
N GLU A 244 -19.61 8.36 -4.74
CA GLU A 244 -19.75 8.07 -6.17
C GLU A 244 -18.94 6.85 -6.64
N GLY A 245 -18.17 6.25 -5.73
CA GLY A 245 -17.33 5.10 -6.00
C GLY A 245 -15.91 5.46 -6.45
N PRO A 246 -15.06 4.45 -6.68
CA PRO A 246 -13.63 4.64 -6.84
C PRO A 246 -13.21 5.28 -8.16
N THR A 247 -14.11 5.30 -9.16
CA THR A 247 -13.86 5.83 -10.51
C THR A 247 -14.38 7.25 -10.69
N ALA A 248 -14.94 7.88 -9.66
CA ALA A 248 -15.40 9.26 -9.73
C ALA A 248 -14.26 10.17 -10.21
N ASN A 249 -14.52 11.11 -11.11
CA ASN A 249 -13.47 11.97 -11.64
C ASN A 249 -13.09 13.04 -10.61
N CYS A 250 -11.82 13.37 -10.42
CA CYS A 250 -11.44 14.55 -9.63
C CYS A 250 -10.39 15.43 -10.32
N GLY A 251 -10.14 15.17 -11.60
CA GLY A 251 -9.31 15.99 -12.47
C GLY A 251 -10.16 16.96 -13.27
N GLN A 252 -9.72 17.25 -14.49
CA GLN A 252 -10.48 18.10 -15.41
C GLN A 252 -11.86 17.51 -15.72
N PRO A 253 -12.94 18.31 -15.77
CA PRO A 253 -13.00 19.78 -15.77
C PRO A 253 -13.00 20.49 -14.39
N GLY A 254 -12.45 19.86 -13.34
CA GLY A 254 -12.35 20.44 -11.99
C GLY A 254 -11.66 21.82 -11.95
N ILE A 255 -12.12 22.65 -11.02
CA ILE A 255 -11.63 24.02 -10.87
C ILE A 255 -10.27 24.03 -10.15
N THR A 256 -9.34 24.87 -10.63
CA THR A 256 -8.02 25.08 -10.01
C THR A 256 -7.91 26.42 -9.31
N ALA A 257 -8.94 27.24 -9.41
CA ALA A 257 -8.94 28.56 -8.83
C ALA A 257 -9.01 28.50 -7.30
N THR A 258 -8.30 29.44 -6.67
CA THR A 258 -8.32 29.67 -5.23
C THR A 258 -9.24 30.85 -4.87
N GLY A 259 -9.44 31.04 -3.57
CA GLY A 259 -10.39 31.97 -2.97
C GLY A 259 -11.48 31.22 -2.20
N THR A 260 -12.07 31.88 -1.21
CA THR A 260 -13.13 31.31 -0.36
C THR A 260 -14.54 31.50 -0.94
N THR A 261 -14.67 32.19 -2.08
CA THR A 261 -15.95 32.37 -2.77
C THR A 261 -16.11 31.28 -3.82
N PRO A 262 -17.17 30.45 -3.74
CA PRO A 262 -17.41 29.42 -4.74
C PRO A 262 -17.73 30.05 -6.09
N ARG A 263 -17.32 29.36 -7.15
CA ARG A 263 -17.58 29.74 -8.53
C ARG A 263 -18.56 28.75 -9.13
N ASP A 264 -19.75 29.22 -9.46
CA ASP A 264 -20.74 28.41 -10.15
C ASP A 264 -20.27 28.20 -11.60
N GLY A 265 -19.68 27.04 -11.89
CA GLY A 265 -19.38 26.59 -13.25
C GLY A 265 -20.65 26.10 -13.95
N ALA A 266 -20.73 26.26 -15.27
CA ALA A 266 -21.87 25.81 -16.08
C ALA A 266 -22.21 24.35 -15.71
N ALA A 267 -23.47 24.12 -15.32
CA ALA A 267 -23.96 22.83 -14.83
C ALA A 267 -23.30 21.68 -15.59
N MET A 268 -22.45 20.90 -14.91
CA MET A 268 -22.01 19.61 -15.42
C MET A 268 -23.28 18.84 -15.77
N PRO A 269 -23.42 18.29 -16.99
CA PRO A 269 -24.59 17.50 -17.33
C PRO A 269 -24.68 16.37 -16.31
N THR A 270 -25.82 16.31 -15.62
CA THR A 270 -26.19 15.19 -14.77
C THR A 270 -25.95 13.89 -15.54
N GLN A 271 -25.05 13.04 -15.05
CA GLN A 271 -24.92 11.68 -15.56
C GLN A 271 -26.13 10.83 -15.16
#